data_AF-A0A5P6NAD3-F1
#
_entry.id   AF-A0A5P6NAD3-F1
#
_cell.length_a   1.000
_cell.length_b   1.000
_cell.length_c   1.000
_cell.angle_alpha   90.00
_cell.angle_beta   90.00
_cell.angle_gamma   90.00
#
_symmetry.space_group_name_H-M   'P 1'
#
loop_
_entity.id
_entity.type
_entity.pdbx_description
1 polymer ?
#
loop_
_entity_poly.entity_id
_entity_poly.type
_entity_poly.pdbx_seq_one_letter_code
_entity_poly.pdbx_strand_id
1 'polypeptide(L)' 'MNRLRIAIQGSTRDPDAAIALEALDIATALTIADINVGSGDAEIWDGEKRLARLSKHAGRYATFWRVS' A
#
# COMPACT_ATOMS: atom_id res chain seq x y z
N MET A 1 -14.86 -14.87 5.29
CA MET A 1 -14.52 -13.44 5.09
C MET A 1 -13.19 -13.42 4.37
N ASN A 2 -13.13 -12.89 3.14
CA ASN A 2 -11.85 -12.75 2.44
C ASN A 2 -11.02 -11.68 3.16
N ARG A 3 -9.78 -12.01 3.50
CA ARG A 3 -8.79 -11.07 4.01
C ARG A 3 -8.09 -10.41 2.83
N LEU A 4 -8.00 -9.09 2.86
CA LEU A 4 -7.19 -8.35 1.91
C LEU A 4 -5.72 -8.44 2.30
N ARG A 5 -4.83 -8.32 1.33
CA ARG A 5 -3.38 -8.23 1.56
C ARG A 5 -2.85 -6.94 0.97
N ILE A 6 -2.05 -6.23 1.76
CA ILE A 6 -1.32 -5.02 1.36
C ILE A 6 0.14 -5.37 1.14
N ALA A 7 0.60 -5.25 -0.09
CA ALA A 7 2.01 -5.38 -0.45
C ALA A 7 2.61 -3.99 -0.62
N ILE A 8 3.64 -3.67 0.16
CA ILE A 8 4.35 -2.38 0.09
C ILE A 8 5.72 -2.66 -0.51
N GLN A 9 6.07 -1.93 -1.56
CA GLN A 9 7.38 -2.10 -2.20
C GLN A 9 8.46 -1.44 -1.35
N GLY A 10 9.60 -2.14 -1.24
CA GLY A 10 10.82 -1.57 -0.69
C GLY A 10 11.25 -0.33 -1.49
N SER A 11 11.97 0.57 -0.84
CA SER A 11 12.52 1.74 -1.54
C SER A 11 13.70 1.34 -2.43
N THR A 12 14.08 2.18 -3.39
CA THR A 12 15.31 1.95 -4.18
C THR A 12 16.58 1.90 -3.32
N ARG A 13 16.55 2.46 -2.11
CA ARG A 13 17.66 2.38 -1.14
C ARG A 13 17.63 1.12 -0.28
N ASP A 14 16.48 0.49 -0.15
CA ASP A 14 16.28 -0.71 0.68
C ASP A 14 15.18 -1.59 0.03
N PRO A 15 15.56 -2.41 -0.96
CA PRO A 15 14.62 -3.28 -1.69
C PRO A 15 14.05 -4.38 -0.80
N ASP A 16 14.80 -4.81 0.22
CA ASP A 16 14.43 -5.89 1.13
C ASP A 16 13.42 -5.44 2.20
N ALA A 17 13.18 -4.13 2.33
CA ALA A 17 12.11 -3.57 3.15
C ALA A 17 10.70 -3.78 2.58
N ALA A 18 10.54 -4.57 1.51
CA ALA A 18 9.24 -4.93 1.00
C ALA A 18 8.47 -5.77 2.05
N ILE A 19 7.28 -5.31 2.42
CA ILE A 19 6.43 -5.99 3.41
C ILE A 19 5.07 -6.33 2.84
N ALA A 20 4.52 -7.46 3.27
CA ALA A 20 3.14 -7.85 2.97
C ALA A 20 2.37 -8.05 4.28
N LEU A 21 1.22 -7.38 4.40
CA LEU A 21 0.40 -7.36 5.61
C LEU A 21 -1.04 -7.75 5.29
N GLU A 22 -1.68 -8.53 6.16
CA GLU A 22 -3.10 -8.83 6.03
C GLU A 22 -3.97 -7.71 6.62
N ALA A 23 -5.11 -7.47 5.98
CA ALA A 23 -6.11 -6.50 6.40
C ALA A 23 -7.50 -7.16 6.39
N LEU A 24 -8.32 -6.80 7.38
CA LEU A 24 -9.68 -7.34 7.51
C LEU A 24 -10.62 -6.83 6.41
N ASP A 25 -10.47 -5.56 6.05
CA ASP A 25 -11.29 -4.85 5.09
C ASP A 25 -10.48 -3.75 4.39
N ILE A 26 -11.10 -3.07 3.42
CA ILE A 26 -10.45 -2.03 2.62
C ILE A 26 -9.99 -0.83 3.46
N ALA A 27 -10.76 -0.45 4.48
CA ALA A 27 -10.42 0.69 5.33
C ALA A 27 -9.14 0.40 6.12
N THR A 28 -9.06 -0.78 6.74
CA THR A 28 -7.87 -1.26 7.45
C THR A 28 -6.66 -1.33 6.51
N ALA A 29 -6.86 -1.82 5.30
CA ALA A 29 -5.84 -1.90 4.25
C ALA A 29 -5.27 -0.51 3.91
N LEU A 30 -6.13 0.49 3.72
CA LEU A 30 -5.73 1.87 3.45
C LEU A 30 -5.01 2.49 4.65
N THR A 31 -5.45 2.22 5.89
CA THR A 31 -4.75 2.67 7.11
C THR A 31 -3.35 2.08 7.22
N ILE A 32 -3.19 0.78 6.95
CA ILE A 32 -1.87 0.13 6.92
C ILE A 32 -0.96 0.79 5.88
N ALA A 33 -1.46 1.03 4.66
CA ALA A 33 -0.69 1.70 3.62
C ALA A 33 -0.30 3.12 4.04
N ASP A 34 -1.20 3.87 4.67
CA ASP A 34 -0.93 5.25 5.08
C ASP A 34 0.16 5.36 6.16
N ILE A 35 0.19 4.41 7.10
CA ILE A 35 1.21 4.33 8.15
C ILE A 35 2.58 3.95 7.57
N ASN A 36 2.61 2.94 6.70
CA ASN A 36 3.86 2.28 6.34
C ASN A 36 4.51 2.83 5.06
N VAL A 37 3.76 3.55 4.22
CA VAL A 37 4.30 4.17 3.00
C VAL A 37 4.58 5.64 3.26
N GLY A 38 5.86 6.00 3.32
CA GLY A 38 6.30 7.40 3.36
C GLY A 38 6.23 8.08 1.99
N SER A 39 6.79 7.42 0.97
CA SER A 39 6.70 7.77 -0.45
C SER A 39 6.88 6.50 -1.29
N GLY A 40 6.10 6.32 -2.35
CA GLY A 40 6.21 5.13 -3.21
C GLY A 40 4.89 4.40 -3.40
N ASP A 41 4.98 3.10 -3.70
CA ASP A 41 3.84 2.30 -4.15
C ASP A 41 3.46 1.20 -3.15
N ALA A 42 2.16 0.96 -3.03
CA ALA A 42 1.57 -0.20 -2.40
C ALA A 42 0.53 -0.84 -3.32
N GLU A 43 0.22 -2.11 -3.10
CA GLU A 43 -0.81 -2.83 -3.86
C GLU A 43 -1.76 -3.52 -2.89
N ILE A 44 -3.06 -3.45 -3.23
CA ILE A 44 -4.13 -4.16 -2.52
C ILE A 44 -4.46 -5.43 -3.31
N TRP A 45 -4.47 -6.56 -2.62
CA TRP A 45 -4.75 -7.87 -3.18
C TRP A 45 -5.90 -8.54 -2.44
N ASP A 46 -6.70 -9.32 -3.18
CA ASP A 46 -7.69 -10.25 -2.64
C ASP A 46 -7.37 -11.64 -3.20
N GLY A 47 -6.69 -12.46 -2.39
CA GLY A 47 -6.00 -13.66 -2.86
C GLY A 47 -5.01 -13.32 -3.98
N GLU A 48 -5.16 -13.97 -5.13
CA GLU A 48 -4.33 -13.76 -6.32
C GLU A 48 -4.76 -12.55 -7.18
N LYS A 49 -5.88 -11.92 -6.86
CA LYS A 49 -6.39 -10.79 -7.63
C LYS A 49 -5.84 -9.48 -7.08
N ARG A 50 -5.04 -8.76 -7.87
CA ARG A 50 -4.71 -7.37 -7.56
C ARG A 50 -5.96 -6.50 -7.75
N LEU A 51 -6.39 -5.84 -6.67
CA LEU A 51 -7.53 -4.94 -6.68
C LEU A 51 -7.15 -3.53 -7.10
N ALA A 52 -6.02 -3.02 -6.61
CA ALA A 52 -5.55 -1.67 -6.90
C ALA A 52 -4.05 -1.52 -6.63
N ARG A 53 -3.42 -0.59 -7.33
CA ARG A 53 -2.14 0.02 -6.96
C ARG A 53 -2.40 1.41 -6.36
N LEU A 54 -1.71 1.69 -5.27
CA LEU A 54 -1.72 2.96 -4.56
C LEU A 54 -0.34 3.60 -4.70
N SER A 55 -0.25 4.80 -5.29
CA SER A 55 0.97 5.60 -5.28
C SER A 55 0.83 6.75 -4.29
N LYS A 56 1.66 6.79 -3.25
CA LYS A 56 1.69 7.92 -2.31
C LYS A 56 2.50 9.06 -2.90
N HIS A 57 1.82 10.15 -3.22
CA HIS A 57 2.46 11.40 -3.59
C HIS A 57 2.58 12.26 -2.34
N ALA A 58 3.72 12.12 -1.65
CA ALA A 58 4.10 12.99 -0.55
C ALA A 58 4.73 14.27 -1.12
N GLY A 59 4.01 15.39 -1.03
CA GLY A 59 4.45 16.68 -1.55
C GLY A 59 4.41 17.78 -0.49
N ARG A 60 5.14 18.88 -0.73
CA ARG A 60 5.19 20.04 0.17
C ARG A 60 3.82 20.71 0.40
N TYR A 61 2.93 20.62 -0.59
CA TYR A 61 1.65 21.34 -0.60
C TYR A 61 0.43 20.44 -0.38
N ALA A 62 0.55 19.15 -0.70
CA ALA A 62 -0.49 18.17 -0.45
C ALA A 62 0.11 16.76 -0.42
N THR A 63 -0.41 15.93 0.49
CA THR A 63 -0.18 14.49 0.50
C THR A 63 -1.46 13.82 0.05
N PHE A 64 -1.38 13.04 -1.02
CA PHE A 64 -2.52 12.30 -1.53
C PHE A 64 -2.11 10.95 -2.10
N TRP A 65 -3.11 10.07 -2.22
CA TRP A 65 -2.99 8.78 -2.86
C TRP A 65 -3.55 8.85 -4.26
N ARG A 66 -2.79 8.34 -5.24
CA ARG A 66 -3.31 8.04 -6.57
C ARG A 66 -3.64 6.55 -6.63
N VAL A 67 -4.83 6.22 -7.13
CA VAL A 67 -5.32 4.85 -7.28
C VAL A 67 -5.34 4.49 -8.77
N SER A 68 -4.86 3.30 -9.12
CA SER A 68 -4.84 2.76 -10.49
C SER A 68 -4.97 1.25 -10.54
#